data_AF-A0A3B1BK77-F1
#
_entry.id   AF-A0A3B1BK77-F1
#
_cell.length_a   1.000
_cell.length_b   1.000
_cell.length_c   1.000
_cell.angle_alpha   90.00
_cell.angle_beta   90.00
_cell.angle_gamma   90.00
#
_symmetry.space_group_name_H-M   'P 1'
#
loop_
_entity.id
_entity.type
_entity.pdbx_description
1 polymer ?
#
loop_
_entity_poly.entity_id
_entity_poly.type
_entity_poly.pdbx_seq_one_letter_code
_entity_poly.pdbx_strand_id
1 'polypeptide(L)'
;MPTEDSRLKQCLQLIFVMVTMLCVPSNVVAGGACVVAKAMGNSEAIEWVFSLESAETALQQAGDKLRQRGYKYFFPQAVVELQHAYVIILRSDYQSSRGRDRTSYGCGFSAVSYDEALWAALKNLQSYAWGWKSDREGYKIVTKARY
;
A
#
# COMPACT_ATOMS: atom_id res chain seq x y z
N MET A 1 13.29 57.44 26.52
CA MET A 1 14.27 56.82 25.60
C MET A 1 14.58 55.44 26.13
N PRO A 2 14.30 54.35 25.40
CA PRO A 2 14.64 53.01 25.86
C PRO A 2 16.15 52.79 25.79
N THR A 3 16.73 52.30 26.89
CA THR A 3 18.17 52.04 27.06
C THR A 3 18.61 50.87 26.17
N GLU A 4 19.86 50.93 25.71
CA GLU A 4 20.47 49.98 24.76
C GLU A 4 20.32 48.51 25.20
N ASP A 5 20.32 48.29 26.52
CA ASP A 5 20.17 46.99 27.19
C ASP A 5 18.75 46.37 27.04
N SER A 6 17.72 47.21 26.86
CA SER A 6 16.35 46.73 26.61
C SER A 6 16.19 46.18 25.20
N ARG A 7 16.94 46.70 24.22
CA ARG A 7 16.87 46.28 22.82
C ARG A 7 17.57 44.93 22.61
N LEU A 8 18.68 44.68 23.31
CA LEU A 8 19.41 43.41 23.29
C LEU A 8 18.57 42.24 23.82
N LYS A 9 17.86 42.43 24.95
CA LYS A 9 16.97 41.40 25.52
C LYS A 9 15.77 41.09 24.62
N GLN A 10 15.25 42.11 23.95
CA GLN A 10 14.11 41.98 23.03
C GLN A 10 14.50 41.30 21.71
N CYS A 11 15.69 41.57 21.17
CA CYS A 11 16.26 40.83 20.03
C CYS A 11 16.55 39.37 20.38
N LEU A 12 17.10 39.10 21.58
CA LEU A 12 17.42 37.72 22.01
C LEU A 12 16.15 36.88 22.21
N GLN A 13 15.07 37.47 22.75
CA GLN A 13 13.77 36.81 22.88
C GLN A 13 13.10 36.55 21.52
N LEU A 14 13.21 37.46 20.56
CA LEU A 14 12.67 37.27 19.20
C LEU A 14 13.38 36.15 18.43
N ILE A 15 14.70 36.00 18.61
CA ILE A 15 15.48 34.91 17.99
C ILE A 15 15.08 33.53 18.57
N PHE A 16 14.84 33.46 19.89
CA PHE A 16 14.48 32.20 20.55
C PHE A 16 13.07 31.68 20.16
N VAL A 17 12.13 32.58 19.87
CA VAL A 17 10.78 32.23 19.40
C VAL A 17 10.77 31.83 17.91
N MET A 18 11.63 32.43 17.07
CA MET A 18 11.75 32.02 15.67
C MET A 18 12.37 30.62 15.50
N VAL A 19 13.34 30.24 16.32
CA VAL A 19 14.05 28.96 16.20
C VAL A 19 13.20 27.77 16.68
N THR A 20 12.28 27.99 17.61
CA THR A 20 11.38 26.93 18.13
C THR A 20 10.20 26.60 17.21
N MET A 21 9.88 27.46 16.24
CA MET A 21 8.75 27.29 15.31
C MET A 21 9.07 26.43 14.07
N LEU A 22 10.32 26.01 13.88
CA LEU A 22 10.79 25.28 12.69
C LEU A 22 10.85 23.74 12.83
N CYS A 23 10.51 23.19 13.99
CA CYS A 23 10.45 21.74 14.19
C CYS A 23 9.00 21.23 14.22
N VAL A 24 8.27 21.39 13.12
CA VAL A 24 7.04 20.60 12.92
C VAL A 24 7.48 19.21 12.49
N PRO A 25 7.23 18.13 13.26
CA PRO A 25 7.53 16.79 12.81
C PRO A 25 6.73 16.53 11.54
N SER A 26 7.43 16.45 10.41
CA SER A 26 6.85 15.94 9.18
C SER A 26 6.53 14.48 9.46
N ASN A 27 5.24 14.16 9.65
CA ASN A 27 4.81 12.78 9.66
C ASN A 27 5.21 12.22 8.29
N VAL A 28 6.27 11.42 8.24
CA VAL A 28 6.64 10.69 7.03
C VAL A 28 5.48 9.73 6.77
N VAL A 29 4.61 10.12 5.85
CA VAL A 29 3.53 9.28 5.36
C VAL A 29 4.19 8.33 4.37
N ALA A 30 4.05 7.03 4.61
CA ALA A 30 4.59 6.02 3.73
C ALA A 30 3.52 4.94 3.59
N GLY A 31 3.53 4.25 2.46
CA GLY A 31 2.42 3.36 2.14
C GLY A 31 2.74 2.34 1.07
N GLY A 32 1.90 1.32 1.01
CA GLY A 32 1.99 0.22 0.07
C GLY A 32 0.70 0.06 -0.71
N ALA A 33 0.81 -0.34 -1.97
CA ALA A 33 -0.33 -0.62 -2.81
C ALA A 33 -0.10 -1.86 -3.67
N CYS A 34 -1.19 -2.57 -3.93
CA CYS A 34 -1.31 -3.67 -4.86
C CYS A 34 -2.34 -3.32 -5.92
N VAL A 35 -1.99 -3.55 -7.19
CA VAL A 35 -2.84 -3.26 -8.34
C VAL A 35 -2.93 -4.49 -9.23
N VAL A 36 -4.12 -4.81 -9.71
CA VAL A 36 -4.37 -5.99 -10.55
C VAL A 36 -4.90 -5.58 -11.90
N ALA A 37 -4.27 -6.06 -12.97
CA ALA A 37 -4.81 -6.01 -14.32
C ALA A 37 -5.83 -7.14 -14.51
N LYS A 38 -7.04 -6.79 -14.96
CA LYS A 38 -8.15 -7.76 -15.11
C LYS A 38 -8.70 -7.74 -16.53
N ALA A 39 -9.05 -8.91 -17.05
CA ALA A 39 -9.72 -9.08 -18.33
C ALA A 39 -10.85 -10.12 -18.20
N MET A 40 -12.08 -9.74 -18.57
CA MET A 40 -13.25 -10.62 -18.56
C MET A 40 -13.51 -11.37 -17.22
N GLY A 41 -13.12 -10.78 -16.09
CA GLY A 41 -13.22 -11.38 -14.76
C GLY A 41 -12.07 -12.32 -14.39
N ASN A 42 -11.03 -12.39 -15.20
CA ASN A 42 -9.76 -13.05 -14.92
C ASN A 42 -8.72 -12.02 -14.47
N SER A 43 -7.82 -12.38 -13.56
CA SER A 43 -6.68 -11.55 -13.19
C SER A 43 -5.46 -11.95 -14.01
N GLU A 44 -4.99 -11.06 -14.87
CA GLU A 44 -3.90 -11.32 -15.82
C GLU A 44 -2.53 -11.04 -15.21
N ALA A 45 -2.44 -9.98 -14.40
CA ALA A 45 -1.22 -9.59 -13.71
C ALA A 45 -1.53 -8.85 -12.42
N ILE A 46 -0.57 -8.88 -11.50
CA ILE A 46 -0.55 -8.07 -10.29
C ILE A 46 0.81 -7.36 -10.20
N GLU A 47 0.79 -6.17 -9.61
CA GLU A 47 1.98 -5.43 -9.22
C GLU A 47 1.77 -4.89 -7.81
N TRP A 48 2.85 -4.85 -7.02
CA TRP A 48 2.85 -4.17 -5.74
C TRP A 48 4.03 -3.22 -5.62
N VAL A 49 3.81 -2.12 -4.93
CA VAL A 49 4.81 -1.07 -4.72
C VAL A 49 4.69 -0.54 -3.30
N PHE A 50 5.81 -0.10 -2.75
CA PHE A 50 5.91 0.70 -1.55
C PHE A 50 6.47 2.08 -1.94
N SER A 51 5.96 3.13 -1.28
CA SER A 51 6.47 4.50 -1.41
C SER A 51 6.68 5.12 -0.03
N LEU A 52 7.76 5.89 0.10
CA LEU A 52 8.08 6.71 1.27
C LEU A 52 7.28 8.03 1.32
N GLU A 53 6.44 8.30 0.31
CA GLU A 53 5.67 9.54 0.20
C GLU A 53 4.21 9.38 0.62
N SER A 54 3.53 8.34 0.11
CA SER A 54 2.15 8.00 0.44
C SER A 54 1.70 6.69 -0.22
N ALA A 55 0.60 6.11 0.25
CA ALA A 55 -0.03 4.96 -0.40
C ALA A 55 -0.64 5.32 -1.76
N GLU A 56 -1.07 6.56 -1.97
CA GLU A 56 -1.51 7.05 -3.28
C GLU A 56 -0.37 7.04 -4.29
N THR A 57 0.81 7.48 -3.88
CA THR A 57 2.02 7.43 -4.72
C THR A 57 2.39 5.99 -5.06
N ALA A 58 2.34 5.08 -4.07
CA ALA A 58 2.55 3.66 -4.29
C ALA A 58 1.51 3.07 -5.27
N LEU A 59 0.25 3.48 -5.17
CA LEU A 59 -0.83 3.05 -6.06
C LEU A 59 -0.57 3.50 -7.51
N GLN A 60 -0.22 4.77 -7.68
CA GLN A 60 0.11 5.34 -8.98
C GLN A 60 1.30 4.61 -9.62
N GLN A 61 2.39 4.42 -8.87
CA GLN A 61 3.59 3.71 -9.33
C GLN A 61 3.30 2.26 -9.71
N ALA A 62 2.49 1.54 -8.92
CA ALA A 62 2.09 0.17 -9.25
C ALA A 62 1.26 0.11 -10.55
N GLY A 63 0.35 1.07 -10.75
CA GLY A 63 -0.40 1.23 -11.99
C GLY A 63 0.51 1.55 -13.18
N ASP A 64 1.48 2.45 -13.01
CA ASP A 64 2.44 2.83 -14.05
C ASP A 64 3.29 1.65 -14.51
N LYS A 65 3.75 0.81 -13.58
CA LYS A 65 4.46 -0.44 -13.92
C LYS A 65 3.60 -1.42 -14.72
N LEU A 66 2.32 -1.59 -14.37
CA LEU A 66 1.40 -2.41 -15.18
C LEU A 66 1.19 -1.80 -16.57
N ARG A 67 1.09 -0.48 -16.67
CA ARG A 67 0.99 0.23 -17.95
C ARG A 67 2.23 0.02 -18.82
N GLN A 68 3.43 0.10 -18.23
CA GLN A 68 4.70 -0.18 -18.91
C GLN A 68 4.77 -1.62 -19.45
N ARG A 69 4.11 -2.57 -18.78
CA ARG A 69 3.97 -3.96 -19.23
C ARG A 69 2.87 -4.17 -20.28
N GLY A 70 2.20 -3.11 -20.72
CA GLY A 70 1.18 -3.14 -21.78
C GLY A 70 -0.26 -3.32 -21.29
N TYR A 71 -0.51 -3.33 -19.98
CA TYR A 71 -1.88 -3.44 -19.45
C TYR A 71 -2.59 -2.08 -19.47
N LYS A 72 -3.74 -2.03 -20.14
CA LYS A 72 -4.54 -0.80 -20.26
C LYS A 72 -5.49 -0.57 -19.09
N TYR A 73 -6.05 -1.65 -18.53
CA TYR A 73 -7.03 -1.60 -17.46
C TYR A 73 -6.53 -2.36 -16.25
N PHE A 74 -6.46 -1.66 -15.12
CA PHE A 74 -6.00 -2.20 -13.86
C PHE A 74 -6.70 -1.47 -12.72
N PHE A 75 -6.83 -2.16 -11.59
CA PHE A 75 -7.67 -1.71 -10.47
C PHE A 75 -6.91 -1.88 -9.16
N PRO A 76 -7.08 -0.93 -8.22
CA PRO A 76 -6.59 -1.11 -6.85
C PRO A 76 -7.14 -2.40 -6.25
N GLN A 77 -6.24 -3.22 -5.72
CA GLN A 77 -6.56 -4.48 -5.08
C GLN A 77 -6.43 -4.35 -3.55
N ALA A 78 -5.40 -3.65 -3.06
CA ALA A 78 -5.24 -3.26 -1.66
C ALA A 78 -4.33 -2.03 -1.57
N VAL A 79 -4.59 -1.13 -0.62
CA VAL A 79 -3.83 0.12 -0.40
C VAL A 79 -3.75 0.37 1.10
N VAL A 80 -2.57 0.68 1.64
CA VAL A 80 -2.36 0.93 3.08
C VAL A 80 -1.37 2.07 3.31
N GLU A 81 -1.66 2.93 4.30
CA GLU A 81 -0.74 3.95 4.81
C GLU A 81 -0.03 3.40 6.05
N LEU A 82 1.08 2.69 5.83
CA LEU A 82 1.91 2.10 6.87
C LEU A 82 3.38 2.42 6.59
N GLN A 83 4.11 2.87 7.61
CA GLN A 83 5.55 3.14 7.49
C GLN A 83 6.39 1.87 7.27
N HIS A 84 5.89 0.74 7.75
CA HIS A 84 6.45 -0.59 7.53
C HIS A 84 5.30 -1.59 7.41
N ALA A 85 5.48 -2.64 6.61
CA ALA A 85 4.50 -3.71 6.55
C ALA A 85 5.10 -5.03 6.09
N TYR A 86 4.57 -6.11 6.65
CA TYR A 86 4.62 -7.44 6.05
C TYR A 86 3.64 -7.50 4.88
N VAL A 87 4.10 -8.03 3.75
CA VAL A 87 3.33 -8.11 2.51
C VAL A 87 3.19 -9.57 2.09
N ILE A 88 1.95 -10.00 1.83
CA ILE A 88 1.64 -11.29 1.23
C ILE A 88 0.77 -11.07 0.00
N ILE A 89 1.19 -11.66 -1.12
CA ILE A 89 0.36 -11.76 -2.32
C ILE A 89 0.10 -13.22 -2.63
N LEU A 90 -1.18 -13.54 -2.76
CA LEU A 90 -1.67 -14.86 -3.09
C LEU A 90 -2.09 -14.90 -4.55
N ARG A 91 -1.84 -16.03 -5.20
CA ARG A 91 -2.46 -16.41 -6.47
C ARG A 91 -3.28 -17.67 -6.25
N SER A 92 -4.51 -17.67 -6.75
CA SER A 92 -5.36 -18.85 -6.84
C SER A 92 -5.78 -19.05 -8.29
N ASP A 93 -5.66 -20.28 -8.77
CA ASP A 93 -6.20 -20.73 -10.04
C ASP A 93 -7.34 -21.73 -9.73
N TYR A 94 -8.54 -21.48 -10.25
CA TYR A 94 -9.76 -22.24 -9.90
C TYR A 94 -10.79 -22.20 -11.04
N GLN A 95 -11.80 -23.07 -10.96
CA GLN A 95 -12.93 -23.03 -11.88
C GLN A 95 -14.10 -22.26 -11.28
N SER A 96 -14.62 -21.29 -12.03
CA SER A 96 -15.86 -20.62 -11.68
C SER A 96 -17.06 -21.58 -11.71
N SER A 97 -18.19 -21.20 -11.09
CA SER A 97 -19.43 -21.98 -11.11
C SER A 97 -19.98 -22.30 -12.50
N ARG A 98 -19.49 -21.62 -13.54
CA ARG A 98 -19.83 -21.86 -14.96
C ARG A 98 -18.77 -22.71 -15.68
N GLY A 99 -17.85 -23.34 -14.96
CA GLY A 99 -16.79 -24.20 -15.50
C GLY A 99 -15.66 -23.47 -16.24
N ARG A 100 -15.56 -22.15 -16.11
CA ARG A 100 -14.46 -21.38 -16.72
C ARG A 100 -13.28 -21.29 -15.76
N ASP A 101 -12.08 -21.53 -16.26
CA ASP A 101 -10.85 -21.31 -15.52
C ASP A 101 -10.68 -19.81 -15.19
N ARG A 102 -10.22 -19.56 -13.96
CA ARG A 102 -10.01 -18.24 -13.38
C ARG A 102 -8.72 -18.21 -12.60
N THR A 103 -7.99 -17.13 -12.74
CA THR A 103 -6.91 -16.70 -11.89
C THR A 103 -7.36 -15.47 -11.11
N SER A 104 -7.15 -15.50 -9.79
CA SER A 104 -7.41 -14.36 -8.91
C SER A 104 -6.24 -14.16 -7.96
N TYR A 105 -6.04 -12.90 -7.58
CA TYR A 105 -5.03 -12.54 -6.59
C TYR A 105 -5.67 -11.99 -5.32
N GLY A 106 -5.03 -12.27 -4.18
CA GLY A 106 -5.29 -11.60 -2.91
C GLY A 106 -4.05 -10.85 -2.49
N CYS A 107 -4.19 -9.61 -2.03
CA CYS A 107 -3.07 -8.86 -1.47
C CYS A 107 -3.40 -8.44 -0.03
N GLY A 108 -2.43 -8.64 0.85
CA GLY A 108 -2.56 -8.33 2.27
C GLY A 108 -1.32 -7.65 2.81
N PHE A 109 -1.55 -6.67 3.66
CA PHE A 109 -0.55 -5.92 4.40
C PHE A 109 -0.86 -6.03 5.89
N SER A 110 0.16 -6.12 6.74
CA SER A 110 0.04 -5.94 8.19
C SER A 110 1.31 -5.31 8.74
N ALA A 111 1.20 -4.43 9.72
CA ALA A 111 2.35 -3.91 10.47
C ALA A 111 2.91 -4.95 11.47
N VAL A 112 2.15 -5.99 11.81
CA VAL A 112 2.42 -6.88 12.94
C VAL A 112 3.19 -8.14 12.51
N SER A 113 2.68 -8.89 11.53
CA SER A 113 3.26 -10.16 11.14
C SER A 113 2.89 -10.63 9.72
N TYR A 114 3.63 -11.62 9.22
CA TYR A 114 3.28 -12.32 7.97
C TYR A 114 1.97 -13.08 8.05
N ASP A 115 1.61 -13.62 9.22
CA ASP A 115 0.37 -14.39 9.36
C ASP A 115 -0.85 -13.46 9.28
N GLU A 116 -0.78 -12.28 9.90
CA GLU A 116 -1.83 -11.27 9.72
C GLU A 116 -1.92 -10.77 8.27
N ALA A 117 -0.78 -10.54 7.61
CA ALA A 117 -0.76 -10.17 6.20
C ALA A 117 -1.36 -11.28 5.32
N LEU A 118 -1.11 -12.55 5.64
CA LEU A 118 -1.72 -13.70 4.96
C LEU A 118 -3.23 -13.72 5.15
N TRP A 119 -3.73 -13.53 6.38
CA TRP A 119 -5.16 -13.43 6.64
C TRP A 119 -5.82 -12.26 5.93
N ALA A 120 -5.14 -11.10 5.87
CA ALA A 120 -5.60 -9.96 5.08
C ALA A 120 -5.67 -10.29 3.59
N ALA A 121 -4.66 -11.00 3.05
CA ALA A 121 -4.63 -11.40 1.66
C ALA A 121 -5.72 -12.42 1.31
N LEU A 122 -6.05 -13.35 2.21
CA LEU A 122 -7.15 -14.30 2.04
C LEU A 122 -8.51 -13.61 2.03
N LYS A 123 -8.76 -12.69 2.98
CA LYS A 123 -9.98 -11.89 3.01
C LYS A 123 -10.11 -11.07 1.73
N ASN A 124 -9.01 -10.45 1.30
CA ASN A 124 -8.95 -9.69 0.05
C ASN A 124 -9.27 -10.56 -1.17
N LEU A 125 -8.66 -11.75 -1.29
CA LEU A 125 -8.97 -12.69 -2.37
C LEU A 125 -10.47 -13.02 -2.40
N GLN A 126 -11.06 -13.36 -1.25
CA GLN A 126 -12.47 -13.70 -1.14
C GLN A 126 -13.40 -12.54 -1.55
N SER A 127 -13.03 -11.29 -1.21
CA SER A 127 -13.81 -10.09 -1.57
C SER A 127 -13.85 -9.83 -3.07
N TYR A 128 -12.76 -10.12 -3.79
CA TYR A 128 -12.65 -9.85 -5.24
C TYR A 128 -12.92 -11.07 -6.13
N ALA A 129 -12.99 -12.27 -5.55
CA ALA A 129 -13.23 -13.52 -6.25
C ALA A 129 -14.40 -14.28 -5.60
N TRP A 130 -15.64 -13.87 -5.86
CA TRP A 130 -16.83 -14.46 -5.21
C TRP A 130 -17.05 -15.95 -5.51
N GLY A 131 -16.57 -16.38 -6.68
CA GLY A 131 -16.58 -17.79 -7.08
C GLY A 131 -15.49 -18.64 -6.42
N TRP A 132 -14.52 -18.01 -5.75
CA TRP A 132 -13.50 -18.70 -4.97
C TRP A 132 -14.04 -19.06 -3.57
N LYS A 133 -13.63 -20.21 -3.07
CA LYS A 133 -14.11 -20.96 -1.91
C LYS A 133 -12.90 -21.60 -1.25
N SER A 134 -12.52 -21.07 -0.09
CA SER A 134 -11.33 -21.51 0.66
C SER A 134 -11.35 -22.98 1.09
N ASP A 135 -12.52 -23.60 1.18
CA ASP A 135 -12.71 -25.01 1.56
C ASP A 135 -12.39 -25.99 0.42
N ARG A 136 -12.40 -25.52 -0.83
CA ARG A 136 -12.21 -26.36 -2.03
C ARG A 136 -10.99 -25.97 -2.83
N GLU A 137 -10.67 -24.68 -2.85
CA GLU A 137 -9.64 -24.14 -3.71
C GLU A 137 -8.45 -23.66 -2.91
N GLY A 138 -7.27 -24.12 -3.34
CA GLY A 138 -6.01 -23.70 -2.75
C GLY A 138 -5.56 -22.32 -3.22
N TYR A 139 -4.41 -21.91 -2.71
CA TYR A 139 -3.71 -20.73 -3.17
C TYR A 139 -2.20 -20.97 -3.07
N LYS A 140 -1.43 -20.12 -3.74
CA LYS A 140 0.03 -20.07 -3.67
C LYS A 140 0.44 -18.67 -3.22
N ILE A 141 1.38 -18.59 -2.29
CA ILE A 141 2.04 -17.32 -1.98
C ILE A 141 3.01 -17.02 -3.12
N VAL A 142 2.73 -15.99 -3.91
CA VAL A 142 3.59 -15.55 -5.02
C VAL A 142 4.52 -14.40 -4.60
N THR A 143 4.18 -13.69 -3.53
CA THR A 143 5.05 -12.69 -2.91
C THR A 143 4.98 -12.80 -1.41
N LYS A 144 6.16 -12.79 -0.78
CA LYS A 144 6.35 -12.61 0.66
C LYS A 144 7.46 -11.59 0.87
N ALA A 145 7.09 -10.38 1.30
CA ALA A 145 8.03 -9.26 1.39
C ALA A 145 7.82 -8.45 2.68
N ARG A 146 8.77 -7.58 3.00
CA ARG A 146 8.64 -6.59 4.06
C ARG A 146 9.28 -5.29 3.58
N TYR A 147 8.65 -4.18 3.92
CA TYR A 147 9.25 -2.84 3.85
C TYR A 147 9.16 -2.19 5.22
#